data_AF-F8AEV9-F1
#
_entry.id   AF-F8AEV9-F1
#
_cell.length_a   1.000
_cell.length_b   1.000
_cell.length_c   1.000
_cell.angle_alpha   90.00
_cell.angle_beta   90.00
_cell.angle_gamma   90.00
#
_symmetry.space_group_name_H-M   'P 1'
#
loop_
_entity.id
_entity.type
_entity.pdbx_description
1 polymer ?
#
loop_
_entity_poly.entity_id
_entity_poly.type
_entity_poly.pdbx_seq_one_letter_code
_entity_poly.pdbx_strand_id
1 'polypeptide(L)'
;MLVKSSYIGFKTRIGAGLAHIEGDFEVKEVIGEISSKAAHILRRRFPYITLADAPLIPLEELDEGDRQLLIKALSSLKENERLKIEWR
;
A
#
# COMPACT_ATOMS: atom_id res chain seq x y z
N MET A 1 -5.04 9.79 0.43
CA MET A 1 -5.52 8.54 -0.19
C MET A 1 -4.66 7.38 0.26
N LEU A 2 -5.27 6.27 0.67
CA LEU A 2 -4.56 5.02 0.99
C LEU A 2 -4.46 4.17 -0.28
N VAL A 3 -3.23 3.89 -0.68
CA VAL A 3 -2.90 3.20 -1.94
C VAL A 3 -2.14 1.93 -1.62
N LYS A 4 -2.64 0.80 -2.09
CA LYS A 4 -1.90 -0.46 -2.08
C LYS A 4 -1.07 -0.55 -3.35
N SER A 5 0.20 -0.93 -3.21
CA SER A 5 1.11 -1.11 -4.33
C SER A 5 1.66 -2.53 -4.33
N SER A 6 1.63 -3.17 -5.50
CA SER A 6 2.07 -4.55 -5.71
C SER A 6 3.00 -4.59 -6.93
N TYR A 7 4.09 -5.35 -6.85
CA TYR A 7 4.99 -5.57 -7.99
C TYR A 7 4.67 -6.88 -8.70
N ILE A 8 4.49 -6.84 -10.01
CA ILE A 8 4.33 -8.03 -10.86
C ILE A 8 5.54 -8.13 -11.79
N GLY A 9 6.45 -9.06 -11.47
CA GLY A 9 7.56 -9.42 -12.34
C GLY A 9 7.16 -10.54 -13.29
N PHE A 10 7.31 -10.33 -14.61
CA PHE A 10 7.06 -11.38 -15.60
C PHE A 10 8.33 -12.18 -15.87
N LYS A 11 8.30 -13.50 -15.60
CA LYS A 11 9.30 -14.43 -16.14
C LYS A 11 8.79 -15.02 -17.45
N THR A 12 9.48 -14.68 -18.55
CA THR A 12 9.60 -15.40 -19.83
C THR A 12 8.65 -15.09 -21.01
N ARG A 13 9.25 -15.21 -22.21
CA ARG A 13 8.75 -15.21 -23.61
C ARG A 13 7.92 -14.02 -24.14
N ILE A 14 7.09 -13.35 -23.35
CA ILE A 14 6.36 -12.15 -23.80
C ILE A 14 7.30 -10.94 -23.95
N GLY A 15 8.36 -10.88 -23.12
CA GLY A 15 9.43 -9.88 -23.23
C GLY A 15 10.28 -9.97 -24.52
N ALA A 16 10.15 -11.03 -25.32
CA ALA A 16 10.84 -11.13 -26.61
C ALA A 16 10.12 -10.39 -27.75
N GLY A 17 8.78 -10.19 -27.65
CA GLY A 17 8.01 -9.39 -28.61
C GLY A 17 7.91 -7.91 -28.24
N LEU A 18 8.09 -7.60 -26.95
CA LEU A 18 8.21 -6.25 -26.42
C LEU A 18 9.70 -5.96 -26.17
N ALA A 19 10.40 -5.55 -27.23
CA ALA A 19 11.83 -5.24 -27.20
C ALA A 19 12.23 -4.50 -25.90
N HIS A 20 12.99 -5.18 -25.04
CA HIS A 20 13.72 -4.60 -23.91
C HIS A 20 12.90 -3.85 -22.85
N ILE A 21 11.79 -4.42 -22.37
CA ILE A 21 11.27 -4.01 -21.07
C ILE A 21 11.23 -5.26 -20.18
N GLU A 22 12.29 -5.48 -19.40
CA GLU A 22 12.18 -6.16 -18.10
C GLU A 22 11.27 -5.28 -17.23
N GLY A 23 9.97 -5.34 -17.52
CA GLY A 23 8.97 -4.41 -17.02
C GLY A 23 8.43 -4.92 -15.72
N ASP A 24 9.08 -4.54 -14.62
CA ASP A 24 8.44 -4.59 -13.32
C ASP A 24 7.28 -3.58 -13.34
N PHE A 25 6.05 -4.07 -13.42
CA PHE A 25 4.87 -3.20 -13.33
C PHE A 25 4.50 -3.03 -11.86
N GLU A 26 4.55 -1.78 -11.37
CA GLU A 26 3.93 -1.41 -10.10
C GLU A 26 2.43 -1.21 -10.32
N VAL A 27 1.63 -2.14 -9.81
CA VAL A 27 0.18 -2.03 -9.79
C VAL A 27 -0.22 -1.24 -8.55
N LYS A 28 -0.95 -0.13 -8.74
CA LYS A 28 -1.49 0.70 -7.66
C LYS A 28 -2.99 0.56 -7.58
N GLU A 29 -3.50 0.20 -6.41
CA GLU A 29 -4.91 0.08 -6.10
C GLU A 29 -5.30 1.12 -5.04
N VAL A 30 -6.31 1.93 -5.33
CA VAL A 30 -6.86 2.89 -4.35
C VAL A 30 -7.80 2.14 -3.42
N ILE A 31 -7.43 2.05 -2.15
CA ILE A 31 -8.24 1.37 -1.12
C ILE A 31 -9.32 2.30 -0.57
N GLY A 32 -9.00 3.59 -0.44
CA GLY A 32 -9.95 4.60 0.02
C GLY A 32 -9.28 5.89 0.46
N GLU A 33 -10.10 6.82 0.95
CA GLU A 33 -9.63 8.05 1.57
C GLU A 33 -9.50 7.86 3.08
N ILE A 34 -8.46 8.47 3.65
CA ILE A 34 -8.25 8.55 5.11
C ILE A 34 -8.26 10.00 5.51
N SER A 35 -8.64 10.29 6.76
CA SER A 35 -8.63 11.65 7.28
C SER A 35 -7.22 12.27 7.23
N SER A 36 -7.15 13.60 7.14
CA SER A 36 -5.88 14.33 7.18
C SER A 36 -5.10 14.09 8.47
N LYS A 37 -5.81 13.90 9.59
CA LYS A 37 -5.23 13.57 10.90
C LYS A 37 -4.57 12.19 10.87
N ALA A 38 -5.28 11.16 10.42
CA ALA A 38 -4.72 9.81 10.25
C ALA A 38 -3.54 9.79 9.29
N ALA A 39 -3.66 10.49 8.14
CA ALA A 39 -2.59 10.62 7.17
C ALA A 39 -1.31 11.22 7.78
N HIS A 40 -1.45 12.23 8.65
CA HIS A 40 -0.32 12.86 9.32
C HIS A 40 0.37 11.93 10.33
N ILE A 41 -0.41 11.23 11.16
CA ILE A 41 0.10 10.27 12.15
C ILE A 41 0.88 9.16 11.45
N LEU A 42 0.26 8.54 10.44
CA LEU A 42 0.82 7.39 9.75
C LEU A 42 2.06 7.76 8.93
N ARG A 43 2.07 8.89 8.20
CA ARG A 43 3.23 9.28 7.38
C ARG A 43 4.46 9.68 8.18
N ARG A 44 4.28 10.18 9.41
CA ARG A 44 5.42 10.51 10.28
C ARG A 44 6.17 9.25 10.71
N ARG A 45 5.46 8.14 10.90
CA ARG A 45 6.04 6.89 11.41
C ARG A 45 6.38 5.91 10.30
N PHE A 46 5.61 5.91 9.20
CA PHE A 46 5.71 4.90 8.15
C PHE A 46 5.80 5.55 6.77
N PRO A 47 6.95 5.47 6.08
CA PRO A 47 7.04 5.87 4.67
C PRO A 47 6.21 4.94 3.76
N TYR A 48 6.11 3.67 4.14
CA TYR A 48 5.21 2.66 3.61
C TYR A 48 4.85 1.68 4.74
N ILE A 49 3.71 1.01 4.63
CA ILE A 49 3.23 0.05 5.63
C ILE A 49 3.18 -1.33 4.98
N THR A 50 3.87 -2.28 5.59
CA THR A 50 3.85 -3.71 5.25
C THR A 50 3.12 -4.51 6.34
N LEU A 51 2.93 -5.81 6.13
CA LEU A 51 2.38 -6.69 7.16
C LEU A 51 3.22 -6.69 8.46
N ALA A 52 4.54 -6.55 8.35
CA ALA A 52 5.44 -6.52 9.51
C ALA A 52 5.26 -5.26 10.37
N ASP A 53 4.78 -4.17 9.76
CA ASP A 53 4.54 -2.92 10.44
C ASP A 53 3.20 -2.90 11.20
N ALA A 54 2.28 -3.84 10.88
CA ALA A 54 0.92 -3.87 11.43
C ALA A 54 0.87 -3.77 12.97
N PRO A 55 1.73 -4.45 13.76
CA PRO A 55 1.72 -4.34 15.23
C PRO A 55 2.18 -2.98 15.76
N LEU A 56 2.88 -2.19 14.96
CA LEU A 56 3.44 -0.89 15.35
C LEU A 56 2.51 0.29 15.02
N ILE A 57 1.40 0.01 14.33
CA ILE A 57 0.45 1.05 13.92
C ILE A 57 -0.36 1.48 15.14
N PRO A 58 -0.40 2.79 15.45
CA PRO A 58 -1.16 3.32 16.58
C PRO A 58 -2.65 3.40 16.25
N LEU A 59 -3.33 2.25 16.19
CA LEU A 59 -4.73 2.16 15.81
C LEU A 59 -5.65 2.93 16.77
N GLU A 60 -5.24 3.10 18.02
CA GLU A 60 -5.91 3.87 19.06
C GLU A 60 -5.87 5.39 18.83
N GLU A 61 -4.90 5.90 18.06
CA GLU A 61 -4.80 7.32 17.71
C GLU A 61 -5.68 7.67 16.49
N LEU A 62 -6.25 6.66 15.82
CA LEU A 62 -7.09 6.80 14.62
C LEU A 62 -8.58 6.83 14.96
N ASP A 63 -9.32 7.60 14.17
CA ASP A 63 -10.77 7.61 14.23
C ASP A 63 -11.33 6.26 13.72
N GLU A 64 -12.53 5.87 14.16
CA GLU A 64 -13.12 4.55 13.88
C GLU A 64 -13.12 4.18 12.39
N GLY A 65 -13.53 5.11 11.53
CA GLY A 65 -13.61 4.87 10.09
C GLY A 65 -12.25 4.62 9.45
N ASP A 66 -11.24 5.42 9.81
CA ASP A 66 -9.87 5.25 9.32
C ASP A 66 -9.26 3.94 9.83
N ARG A 67 -9.54 3.59 11.09
CA ARG A 67 -9.09 2.34 11.71
C ARG A 67 -9.65 1.13 10.99
N GLN A 68 -10.96 1.10 10.72
CA GLN A 68 -11.61 0.02 9.99
C GLN A 68 -11.07 -0.11 8.56
N LEU A 69 -10.89 1.01 7.87
CA LEU A 69 -10.33 1.01 6.52
C LEU A 69 -8.90 0.44 6.52
N LEU A 70 -8.08 0.85 7.48
CA LEU A 70 -6.70 0.41 7.59
C LEU A 70 -6.60 -1.07 7.95
N ILE A 71 -7.42 -1.56 8.90
CA ILE A 71 -7.50 -2.99 9.24
C ILE A 71 -7.89 -3.80 8.01
N LYS A 72 -8.93 -3.37 7.28
CA LYS A 72 -9.36 -4.03 6.03
C LYS A 72 -8.23 -4.06 5.00
N ALA A 73 -7.51 -2.95 4.84
CA ALA A 73 -6.38 -2.87 3.92
C ALA A 73 -5.26 -3.84 4.31
N LEU A 74 -4.89 -3.89 5.58
CA LEU A 74 -3.85 -4.79 6.12
C LEU A 74 -4.25 -6.27 6.01
N SER A 75 -5.51 -6.62 6.29
CA SER A 75 -6.00 -8.00 6.13
C SER A 75 -5.99 -8.47 4.68
N SER A 76 -6.04 -7.54 3.71
CA SER A 76 -5.98 -7.86 2.28
C SER A 76 -4.57 -7.82 1.68
N LEU A 77 -3.58 -7.39 2.47
CA LEU A 77 -2.21 -7.17 2.01
C LEU A 77 -1.45 -8.50 1.93
N LYS A 78 -0.80 -8.78 0.80
CA LYS A 78 0.09 -9.94 0.65
C LYS A 78 1.52 -9.59 1.07
N GLU A 79 2.36 -10.61 1.28
CA GLU A 79 3.75 -10.46 1.77
C GLU A 79 4.62 -9.51 0.93
N ASN A 80 4.38 -9.43 -0.38
CA ASN A 80 5.13 -8.59 -1.32
C ASN A 80 4.45 -7.25 -1.63
N GLU A 81 3.37 -6.91 -0.92
CA GLU A 81 2.59 -5.70 -1.14
C GLU A 81 2.84 -4.67 -0.03
N ARG A 82 2.64 -3.40 -0.37
CA ARG A 82 2.83 -2.28 0.56
C ARG A 82 1.70 -1.28 0.45
N LEU A 83 1.30 -0.68 1.58
CA LEU A 83 0.39 0.45 1.61
C LEU A 83 1.20 1.76 1.66
N LYS A 84 0.72 2.77 0.95
CA LYS A 84 1.30 4.11 0.91
C LYS A 84 0.20 5.14 1.04
N ILE A 85 0.51 6.24 1.71
CA ILE A 85 -0.39 7.38 1.84
C ILE A 85 0.04 8.44 0.83
N GLU A 86 -0.80 8.68 -0.17
CA GLU A 86 -0.56 9.69 -1.20
C GLU A 86 -1.47 10.92 -0.99
N TRP A 87 -0.91 12.11 -1.26
CA TRP A 87 -1.70 13.35 -1.35
C TRP A 87 -2.45 13.36 -2.68
N ARG A 88 -3.62 13.99 -2.69
CA ARG A 88 -4.32 14.36 -3.91
C ARG A 88 -3.78 15.70 -4.40
#